data_AF-A0A6F9JKS9-F1
#
_entry.id   AF-A0A6F9JKS9-F1
#
_cell.length_a   1.000
_cell.length_b   1.000
_cell.length_c   1.000
_cell.angle_alpha   90.00
_cell.angle_beta   90.00
_cell.angle_gamma   90.00
#
_symmetry.space_group_name_H-M   'P 1'
#
loop_
_entity.id
_entity.type
_entity.pdbx_description
1 polymer ?
#
loop_
_entity_poly.entity_id
_entity_poly.type
_entity_poly.pdbx_seq_one_letter_code
_entity_poly.pdbx_strand_id
1 'polypeptide(L)'
;QIQDGLNHTLKQEYKFKTLVEVLEYLLKLEDKHVIFDLNLVFALRRLKYGKKDIEKALILFEKIFYKRHSFCVLKLLLDSGILKDLCKPFWTVRFLSDEEGNYSFDEQVFLMLSEFEKYEDELEILQKLKTDEKMILKLVILLSAIESENEISLAGIYRAYCSKFDLKNEILEWGLKIFKNNNALKDLVEKEDIYNPIVVSSLVSKLENLENLELLYTLTWLKAKVLNYNAFYFRVLDKLLENAKQGFEDENLLEESARRVKKELTLKRSKIFLEQDEILQDKIIHIKSNLFIIKNTFEDIVMISKLAKENDFKFWFSSETNLSLQIVAPLHFNIAIILSSLTNLNLIFMNFFELFDDKIYLRFEYDNIISDEQKLKLCELLNSNLSGFNLKKIKKPVIKKDELKLDLNYSKMYAKLGLNTKDQQGLMAYLMNVFNELELVLCAAKIQTIRQRTRNIFIFQKNEKLEHSEQKLVNLLISE
;
A
#
# COMPACT_ATOMS: atom_id res chain seq x y z
N GLN A 1 14.22 -27.16 33.05
CA GLN A 1 13.48 -26.20 33.88
C GLN A 1 12.16 -25.73 33.25
N ILE A 2 11.60 -26.45 32.26
CA ILE A 2 10.32 -26.08 31.59
C ILE A 2 9.15 -26.99 32.08
N GLN A 3 9.39 -27.92 33.02
CA GLN A 3 8.36 -28.84 33.52
C GLN A 3 7.73 -28.44 34.86
N ASP A 4 8.22 -27.41 35.55
CA ASP A 4 7.76 -27.05 36.91
C ASP A 4 6.82 -25.84 36.97
N GLY A 5 6.46 -25.24 35.83
CA GLY A 5 5.54 -24.09 35.75
C GLY A 5 4.05 -24.45 35.60
N LEU A 6 3.69 -25.73 35.58
CA LEU A 6 2.31 -26.21 35.31
C LEU A 6 1.52 -26.62 36.56
N ASN A 7 2.07 -26.43 37.75
CA ASN A 7 1.39 -26.80 39.00
C ASN A 7 0.97 -25.54 39.76
N HIS A 8 -0.35 -25.33 39.77
CA HIS A 8 -1.15 -24.34 40.51
C HIS A 8 -1.95 -23.36 39.64
N THR A 9 -2.71 -23.90 38.68
CA THR A 9 -3.97 -23.26 38.26
C THR A 9 -5.09 -24.17 38.74
N LEU A 10 -5.94 -23.69 39.64
CA LEU A 10 -7.22 -24.36 39.95
C LEU A 10 -7.91 -24.62 38.62
N LYS A 11 -8.09 -25.90 38.23
CA LYS A 11 -8.86 -26.27 37.04
C LYS A 11 -10.28 -25.76 37.23
N GLN A 12 -10.60 -24.60 36.66
CA GLN A 12 -11.98 -24.16 36.55
C GLN A 12 -12.68 -25.14 35.59
N GLU A 13 -13.56 -25.99 36.14
CA GLU A 13 -14.41 -26.83 35.31
C GLU A 13 -15.55 -25.99 34.74
N TYR A 14 -15.40 -25.59 33.49
CA TYR A 14 -16.47 -24.95 32.73
C TYR A 14 -17.49 -25.99 32.27
N LYS A 15 -18.75 -25.82 32.68
CA LYS A 15 -19.88 -26.67 32.28
C LYS A 15 -20.98 -25.81 31.69
N PHE A 16 -21.03 -25.78 30.36
CA PHE A 16 -22.10 -25.13 29.60
C PHE A 16 -22.97 -26.19 28.94
N LYS A 17 -24.29 -25.97 28.91
CA LYS A 17 -25.27 -26.85 28.25
C LYS A 17 -25.65 -26.36 26.86
N THR A 18 -25.59 -25.05 26.64
CA THR A 18 -26.02 -24.40 25.39
C THR A 18 -25.03 -23.32 24.96
N LEU A 19 -25.08 -22.95 23.69
CA LEU A 19 -24.30 -21.85 23.15
C LEU A 19 -24.77 -20.50 23.72
N VAL A 20 -26.06 -20.36 24.00
CA VAL A 20 -26.62 -19.19 24.68
C VAL A 20 -25.96 -18.98 26.06
N GLU A 21 -25.85 -20.04 26.88
CA GLU A 21 -25.19 -19.96 28.20
C GLU A 21 -23.73 -19.50 28.10
N VAL A 22 -23.01 -19.94 27.06
CA VAL A 22 -21.65 -19.50 26.79
C VAL A 22 -21.60 -18.01 26.50
N LEU A 23 -22.42 -17.53 25.56
CA LEU A 23 -22.40 -16.12 25.17
C LEU A 23 -22.86 -15.22 26.31
N GLU A 24 -23.86 -15.62 27.10
CA GLU A 24 -24.26 -14.90 28.31
C GLU A 24 -23.12 -14.82 29.33
N TYR A 25 -22.37 -15.91 29.53
CA TYR A 25 -21.19 -15.91 30.39
C TYR A 25 -20.13 -14.92 29.88
N LEU A 26 -19.79 -14.96 28.59
CA LEU A 26 -18.79 -14.08 27.98
C LEU A 26 -19.22 -12.61 28.01
N LEU A 27 -20.51 -12.33 27.83
CA LEU A 27 -21.06 -10.97 27.91
C LEU A 27 -21.02 -10.41 29.34
N LYS A 28 -21.16 -11.26 30.37
CA LYS A 28 -21.06 -10.85 31.79
C LYS A 28 -19.63 -10.54 32.25
N LEU A 29 -18.61 -10.96 31.51
CA LEU A 29 -17.22 -10.61 31.83
C LEU A 29 -17.01 -9.10 31.72
N GLU A 30 -16.15 -8.58 32.58
CA GLU A 30 -15.69 -7.18 32.50
C GLU A 30 -15.09 -6.89 31.12
N ASP A 31 -15.36 -5.71 30.58
CA ASP A 31 -14.87 -5.30 29.27
C ASP A 31 -13.40 -4.85 29.36
N LYS A 32 -12.52 -5.84 29.44
CA LYS A 32 -11.06 -5.68 29.49
C LYS A 32 -10.38 -6.75 28.64
N HIS A 33 -9.10 -6.54 28.33
CA HIS A 33 -8.29 -7.58 27.71
C HIS A 33 -8.17 -8.80 28.65
N VAL A 34 -8.63 -9.96 28.19
CA VAL A 34 -8.65 -11.22 28.95
C VAL A 34 -7.90 -12.29 28.17
N ILE A 35 -7.03 -13.04 28.86
CA ILE A 35 -6.41 -14.26 28.32
C ILE A 35 -7.20 -15.45 28.89
N PHE A 36 -7.84 -16.21 28.00
CA PHE A 36 -8.62 -17.37 28.39
C PHE A 36 -7.74 -18.62 28.53
N ASP A 37 -8.04 -19.45 29.52
CA ASP A 37 -7.32 -20.71 29.71
C ASP A 37 -7.73 -21.78 28.68
N LEU A 38 -6.88 -22.79 28.52
CA LEU A 38 -7.13 -23.91 27.60
C LEU A 38 -8.33 -24.77 28.02
N ASN A 39 -8.69 -24.82 29.31
CA ASN A 39 -9.83 -25.61 29.77
C ASN A 39 -11.13 -25.03 29.21
N LEU A 40 -11.28 -23.71 29.17
CA LEU A 40 -12.41 -23.05 28.54
C LEU A 40 -12.48 -23.36 27.05
N VAL A 41 -11.36 -23.25 26.32
CA VAL A 41 -11.29 -23.59 24.89
C VAL A 41 -11.79 -25.02 24.64
N PHE A 42 -11.31 -26.00 25.43
CA PHE A 42 -11.73 -27.39 25.30
C PHE A 42 -13.19 -27.62 25.71
N ALA A 43 -13.69 -26.94 26.74
CA ALA A 43 -15.09 -27.02 27.14
C ALA A 43 -16.01 -26.54 26.02
N LEU A 44 -15.67 -25.41 25.39
CA LEU A 44 -16.39 -24.84 24.26
C LEU A 44 -16.34 -25.74 23.02
N ARG A 45 -15.16 -26.28 22.68
CA ARG A 45 -14.99 -27.18 21.54
C ARG A 45 -15.82 -28.47 21.65
N ARG A 46 -16.10 -28.93 22.87
CA ARG A 46 -16.89 -30.14 23.15
C ARG A 46 -18.40 -29.88 23.26
N LEU A 47 -18.80 -28.61 23.29
CA LEU A 47 -20.21 -28.22 23.41
C LEU A 47 -21.00 -28.73 22.20
N LYS A 48 -22.19 -29.27 22.46
CA LYS A 48 -23.12 -29.72 21.42
C LYS A 48 -24.34 -28.82 21.43
N TYR A 49 -24.64 -28.23 20.28
CA TYR A 49 -25.80 -27.35 20.09
C TYR A 49 -26.43 -27.59 18.71
N GLY A 50 -27.69 -27.18 18.57
CA GLY A 50 -28.47 -27.32 17.33
C GLY A 50 -28.81 -25.98 16.69
N LYS A 51 -29.48 -26.00 15.53
CA LYS A 51 -29.84 -24.80 14.75
C LYS A 51 -30.58 -23.73 15.54
N LYS A 52 -31.58 -24.13 16.34
CA LYS A 52 -32.38 -23.20 17.18
C LYS A 52 -31.54 -22.49 18.24
N ASP A 53 -30.50 -23.14 18.75
CA ASP A 53 -29.60 -22.56 19.74
C ASP A 53 -28.67 -21.52 19.07
N ILE A 54 -28.18 -21.81 17.85
CA ILE A 54 -27.41 -20.86 17.03
C ILE A 54 -28.23 -19.60 16.71
N GLU A 55 -29.49 -19.75 16.29
CA GLU A 55 -30.37 -18.62 15.97
C GLU A 55 -30.55 -17.67 17.16
N LYS A 56 -30.73 -18.22 18.37
CA LYS A 56 -30.80 -17.42 19.60
C LYS A 56 -29.44 -16.83 19.99
N ALA A 57 -28.38 -17.61 19.81
CA ALA A 57 -27.02 -17.20 20.10
C ALA A 57 -26.57 -16.03 19.21
N LEU A 58 -27.03 -15.93 17.97
CA LEU A 58 -26.69 -14.82 17.06
C LEU A 58 -27.07 -13.44 17.63
N ILE A 59 -28.21 -13.35 18.33
CA ILE A 59 -28.66 -12.12 19.00
C ILE A 59 -27.70 -11.71 20.12
N LEU A 60 -27.11 -12.68 20.81
CA LEU A 60 -26.10 -12.42 21.84
C LEU A 60 -24.72 -12.19 21.25
N PHE A 61 -24.40 -12.84 20.14
CA PHE A 61 -23.15 -12.70 19.42
C PHE A 61 -22.96 -11.27 18.91
N GLU A 62 -24.04 -10.65 18.44
CA GLU A 62 -24.07 -9.23 18.09
C GLU A 62 -23.51 -8.33 19.20
N LYS A 63 -23.91 -8.59 20.44
CA LYS A 63 -23.51 -7.81 21.63
C LYS A 63 -22.02 -7.91 21.94
N ILE A 64 -21.30 -8.89 21.40
CA ILE A 64 -19.85 -9.00 21.58
C ILE A 64 -19.14 -7.87 20.83
N PHE A 65 -19.63 -7.48 19.65
CA PHE A 65 -19.02 -6.40 18.85
C PHE A 65 -19.22 -5.02 19.48
N TYR A 66 -20.17 -4.88 20.41
CA TYR A 66 -20.37 -3.68 21.21
C TYR A 66 -19.35 -3.53 22.35
N LYS A 67 -18.64 -4.60 22.72
CA LYS A 67 -17.55 -4.51 23.71
C LYS A 67 -16.34 -3.85 23.09
N ARG A 68 -15.62 -3.03 23.87
CA ARG A 68 -14.33 -2.48 23.48
C ARG A 68 -13.32 -3.61 23.22
N HIS A 69 -13.25 -4.61 24.09
CA HIS A 69 -12.31 -5.73 23.99
C HIS A 69 -12.99 -6.98 23.42
N SER A 70 -13.48 -6.89 22.18
CA SER A 70 -14.14 -8.00 21.49
C SER A 70 -13.13 -9.01 20.93
N PHE A 71 -11.90 -8.58 20.64
CA PHE A 71 -10.83 -9.43 20.09
C PHE A 71 -10.65 -10.73 20.88
N CYS A 72 -10.46 -10.64 22.21
CA CYS A 72 -10.19 -11.81 23.04
C CYS A 72 -11.34 -12.82 23.03
N VAL A 73 -12.58 -12.33 23.01
CA VAL A 73 -13.80 -13.15 22.96
C VAL A 73 -13.93 -13.83 21.60
N LEU A 74 -13.77 -13.07 20.50
CA LEU A 74 -13.84 -13.61 19.15
C LEU A 74 -12.72 -14.63 18.90
N LYS A 75 -11.53 -14.42 19.49
CA LYS A 75 -10.39 -15.31 19.35
C LYS A 75 -10.65 -16.64 20.06
N LEU A 76 -11.23 -16.59 21.27
CA LEU A 76 -11.71 -17.79 21.98
C LEU A 76 -12.74 -18.58 21.13
N LEU A 77 -13.68 -17.88 20.49
CA LEU A 77 -14.68 -18.51 19.62
C LEU A 77 -14.05 -19.12 18.35
N LEU A 78 -13.01 -18.50 17.79
CA LEU A 78 -12.24 -19.04 16.68
C LEU A 78 -11.49 -20.31 17.08
N ASP A 79 -10.78 -20.27 18.20
CA ASP A 79 -9.92 -21.34 18.69
C ASP A 79 -10.72 -22.57 19.15
N SER A 80 -11.91 -22.35 19.72
CA SER A 80 -12.86 -23.41 20.06
C SER A 80 -13.60 -23.99 18.84
N GLY A 81 -13.60 -23.28 17.71
CA GLY A 81 -14.31 -23.65 16.48
C GLY A 81 -15.77 -23.19 16.41
N ILE A 82 -16.30 -22.59 17.49
CA ILE A 82 -17.68 -22.08 17.55
C ILE A 82 -17.93 -20.95 16.54
N LEU A 83 -16.90 -20.13 16.26
CA LEU A 83 -17.02 -19.01 15.32
C LEU A 83 -17.45 -19.46 13.92
N LYS A 84 -17.16 -20.72 13.53
CA LYS A 84 -17.66 -21.32 12.28
C LYS A 84 -19.16 -21.20 12.13
N ASP A 85 -19.89 -21.47 13.21
CA ASP A 85 -21.34 -21.58 13.18
C ASP A 85 -22.00 -20.21 13.35
N LEU A 86 -21.37 -19.31 14.12
CA LEU A 86 -21.81 -17.94 14.33
C LEU A 86 -21.50 -17.05 13.12
N CYS A 87 -20.32 -17.16 12.53
CA CYS A 87 -19.86 -16.40 11.36
C CYS A 87 -19.45 -17.34 10.21
N LYS A 88 -20.44 -17.98 9.58
CA LYS A 88 -20.20 -18.94 8.49
C LYS A 88 -19.33 -18.41 7.33
N PRO A 89 -19.52 -17.18 6.82
CA PRO A 89 -18.71 -16.68 5.71
C PRO A 89 -17.21 -16.69 6.03
N PHE A 90 -16.86 -16.32 7.27
CA PHE A 90 -15.48 -16.26 7.74
C PHE A 90 -14.79 -17.64 7.75
N TRP A 91 -15.52 -18.74 7.96
CA TRP A 91 -14.89 -20.05 8.05
C TRP A 91 -14.14 -20.48 6.78
N THR A 92 -14.54 -19.95 5.63
CA THR A 92 -13.93 -20.26 4.33
C THR A 92 -12.48 -19.80 4.21
N VAL A 93 -12.08 -18.82 5.04
CA VAL A 93 -10.76 -18.18 4.96
C VAL A 93 -9.76 -18.68 5.99
N ARG A 94 -10.21 -19.57 6.89
CA ARG A 94 -9.38 -20.05 7.99
C ARG A 94 -8.17 -20.81 7.45
N PHE A 95 -6.97 -20.38 7.83
CA PHE A 95 -5.68 -20.91 7.35
C PHE A 95 -5.41 -20.69 5.85
N LEU A 96 -6.21 -19.88 5.16
CA LEU A 96 -5.87 -19.48 3.80
C LEU A 96 -4.67 -18.53 3.83
N SER A 97 -3.64 -18.87 3.08
CA SER A 97 -2.44 -18.05 2.96
C SER A 97 -2.73 -16.82 2.09
N ASP A 98 -2.22 -15.67 2.52
CA ASP A 98 -2.20 -14.42 1.74
C ASP A 98 -1.19 -14.45 0.57
N GLU A 99 -0.47 -15.57 0.36
CA GLU A 99 0.60 -15.77 -0.62
C GLU A 99 1.78 -14.77 -0.55
N GLU A 100 1.63 -13.61 0.09
CA GLU A 100 2.60 -12.52 0.10
C GLU A 100 3.05 -12.22 1.53
N GLY A 101 2.15 -12.36 2.52
CA GLY A 101 2.41 -12.12 3.94
C GLY A 101 2.84 -13.34 4.77
N ASN A 102 3.24 -13.05 6.01
CA ASN A 102 3.61 -14.05 7.03
C ASN A 102 2.40 -14.66 7.76
N TYR A 103 1.21 -14.10 7.57
CA TYR A 103 0.00 -14.45 8.29
C TYR A 103 -1.08 -14.91 7.32
N SER A 104 -1.84 -15.92 7.72
CA SER A 104 -3.07 -16.33 7.05
C SER A 104 -4.16 -15.26 7.19
N PHE A 105 -5.12 -15.22 6.27
CA PHE A 105 -6.15 -14.17 6.23
C PHE A 105 -6.94 -14.05 7.54
N ASP A 106 -7.23 -15.17 8.22
CA ASP A 106 -7.87 -15.14 9.53
C ASP A 106 -6.98 -14.53 10.60
N GLU A 107 -5.69 -14.85 10.63
CA GLU A 107 -4.74 -14.23 11.57
C GLU A 107 -4.63 -12.72 11.33
N GLN A 108 -4.58 -12.29 10.07
CA GLN A 108 -4.48 -10.87 9.72
C GLN A 108 -5.64 -10.04 10.27
N VAL A 109 -6.88 -10.52 10.16
CA VAL A 109 -8.04 -9.74 10.65
C VAL A 109 -8.12 -9.71 12.17
N PHE A 110 -7.68 -10.77 12.85
CA PHE A 110 -7.65 -10.81 14.30
C PHE A 110 -6.57 -9.87 14.86
N LEU A 111 -5.41 -9.85 14.20
CA LEU A 111 -4.35 -8.89 14.44
C LEU A 111 -4.81 -7.44 14.21
N MET A 112 -5.50 -7.18 13.09
CA MET A 112 -6.08 -5.88 12.78
C MET A 112 -7.14 -5.45 13.80
N LEU A 113 -8.01 -6.39 14.22
CA LEU A 113 -9.04 -6.11 15.23
C LEU A 113 -8.41 -5.71 16.58
N SER A 114 -7.39 -6.46 17.03
CA SER A 114 -6.68 -6.12 18.26
C SER A 114 -6.05 -4.73 18.20
N GLU A 115 -5.46 -4.35 17.06
CA GLU A 115 -4.86 -3.03 16.89
C GLU A 115 -5.92 -1.92 16.80
N PHE A 116 -7.04 -2.18 16.12
CA PHE A 116 -8.18 -1.26 16.08
C PHE A 116 -8.70 -0.94 17.48
N GLU A 117 -8.90 -1.96 18.32
CA GLU A 117 -9.39 -1.79 19.71
C GLU A 117 -8.41 -1.02 20.60
N LYS A 118 -7.11 -1.15 20.33
CA LYS A 118 -6.07 -0.38 21.03
C LYS A 118 -6.14 1.11 20.68
N TYR A 119 -6.31 1.43 19.40
CA TYR A 119 -6.29 2.80 18.89
C TYR A 119 -7.64 3.52 18.94
N GLU A 120 -8.70 2.84 19.38
CA GLU A 120 -10.08 3.36 19.43
C GLU A 120 -10.19 4.70 20.19
N ASP A 121 -9.37 4.88 21.24
CA ASP A 121 -9.30 6.10 22.04
C ASP A 121 -8.05 6.96 21.74
N GLU A 122 -7.17 6.54 20.84
CA GLU A 122 -5.94 7.29 20.52
C GLU A 122 -6.10 8.13 19.24
N LEU A 123 -6.87 7.63 18.27
CA LEU A 123 -7.05 8.30 16.97
C LEU A 123 -8.35 9.07 16.92
N GLU A 124 -8.26 10.36 16.58
CA GLU A 124 -9.40 11.29 16.55
C GLU A 124 -10.57 10.79 15.70
N ILE A 125 -10.30 10.22 14.50
CA ILE A 125 -11.35 9.69 13.62
C ILE A 125 -12.10 8.51 14.25
N LEU A 126 -11.44 7.69 15.08
CA LEU A 126 -12.04 6.54 15.75
C LEU A 126 -12.82 6.95 17.01
N GLN A 127 -12.35 7.97 17.73
CA GLN A 127 -13.04 8.53 18.88
C GLN A 127 -14.40 9.13 18.51
N LYS A 128 -14.51 9.73 17.33
CA LYS A 128 -15.74 10.35 16.81
C LYS A 128 -16.84 9.35 16.46
N LEU A 129 -16.48 8.07 16.26
CA LEU A 129 -17.43 7.04 15.86
C LEU A 129 -18.44 6.74 16.97
N LYS A 130 -19.70 6.67 16.58
CA LYS A 130 -20.80 6.22 17.45
C LYS A 130 -20.70 4.73 17.73
N THR A 131 -21.43 4.29 18.73
CA THR A 131 -21.43 2.89 19.18
C THR A 131 -21.77 1.90 18.05
N ASP A 132 -22.81 2.16 17.26
CA ASP A 132 -23.20 1.29 16.14
C ASP A 132 -22.18 1.32 14.99
N GLU A 133 -21.51 2.45 14.77
CA GLU A 133 -20.44 2.60 13.77
C GLU A 133 -19.21 1.78 14.17
N LYS A 134 -18.82 1.81 15.45
CA LYS A 134 -17.73 0.98 15.98
C LYS A 134 -18.06 -0.50 15.89
N MET A 135 -19.28 -0.88 16.27
CA MET A 135 -19.77 -2.25 16.17
C MET A 135 -19.66 -2.79 14.74
N ILE A 136 -20.22 -2.05 13.75
CA ILE A 136 -20.21 -2.50 12.36
C ILE A 136 -18.79 -2.54 11.79
N LEU A 137 -17.89 -1.63 12.20
CA LEU A 137 -16.49 -1.69 11.76
C LEU A 137 -15.78 -2.95 12.26
N LYS A 138 -16.02 -3.41 13.48
CA LYS A 138 -15.45 -4.68 13.96
C LYS A 138 -15.95 -5.88 13.14
N LEU A 139 -17.21 -5.85 12.71
CA LEU A 139 -17.74 -6.82 11.74
C LEU A 139 -17.08 -6.70 10.37
N VAL A 140 -16.89 -5.48 9.85
CA VAL A 140 -16.21 -5.22 8.59
C VAL A 140 -14.76 -5.74 8.63
N ILE A 141 -14.03 -5.51 9.71
CA ILE A 141 -12.69 -6.05 9.93
C ILE A 141 -12.72 -7.57 9.88
N LEU A 142 -13.62 -8.22 10.62
CA LEU A 142 -13.72 -9.68 10.62
C LEU A 142 -14.03 -10.23 9.21
N LEU A 143 -14.97 -9.61 8.49
CA LEU A 143 -15.33 -10.03 7.14
C LEU A 143 -14.27 -9.68 6.08
N SER A 144 -13.35 -8.76 6.37
CA SER A 144 -12.30 -8.33 5.42
C SER A 144 -11.32 -9.43 5.03
N ALA A 145 -11.31 -10.56 5.74
CA ALA A 145 -10.55 -11.75 5.35
C ALA A 145 -11.13 -12.43 4.10
N ILE A 146 -12.40 -12.16 3.76
CA ILE A 146 -13.10 -12.78 2.63
C ILE A 146 -12.70 -12.06 1.36
N GLU A 147 -11.94 -12.77 0.52
CA GLU A 147 -11.67 -12.33 -0.84
C GLU A 147 -12.71 -12.92 -1.80
N SER A 148 -13.22 -12.11 -2.72
CA SER A 148 -14.13 -12.55 -3.77
C SER A 148 -13.80 -11.84 -5.08
N GLU A 149 -13.93 -12.55 -6.19
CA GLU A 149 -13.53 -12.10 -7.53
C GLU A 149 -14.28 -10.85 -8.00
N ASN A 150 -15.46 -10.56 -7.45
CA ASN A 150 -16.20 -9.35 -7.77
C ASN A 150 -16.88 -8.70 -6.55
N GLU A 151 -17.12 -7.39 -6.65
CA GLU A 151 -17.73 -6.56 -5.60
C GLU A 151 -19.20 -6.92 -5.32
N ILE A 152 -19.92 -7.48 -6.31
CA ILE A 152 -21.33 -7.84 -6.19
C ILE A 152 -21.49 -8.99 -5.19
N SER A 153 -20.65 -10.02 -5.35
CA SER A 153 -20.58 -11.17 -4.45
C SER A 153 -20.20 -10.75 -3.02
N LEU A 154 -19.19 -9.87 -2.86
CA LEU A 154 -18.84 -9.31 -1.54
C LEU A 154 -20.03 -8.60 -0.89
N ALA A 155 -20.75 -7.77 -1.64
CA ALA A 155 -21.93 -7.08 -1.15
C ALA A 155 -23.05 -8.05 -0.74
N GLY A 156 -23.26 -9.11 -1.52
CA GLY A 156 -24.22 -10.16 -1.21
C GLY A 156 -23.89 -10.89 0.09
N ILE A 157 -22.63 -11.26 0.29
CA ILE A 157 -22.14 -11.91 1.51
C ILE A 157 -22.35 -10.99 2.72
N TYR A 158 -21.93 -9.73 2.61
CA TYR A 158 -22.07 -8.74 3.67
C TYR A 158 -23.53 -8.55 4.06
N ARG A 159 -24.42 -8.25 3.09
CA ARG A 159 -25.84 -8.00 3.38
C ARG A 159 -26.53 -9.22 3.97
N ALA A 160 -26.31 -10.41 3.41
CA ALA A 160 -26.91 -11.64 3.91
C ALA A 160 -26.47 -12.00 5.33
N TYR A 161 -25.28 -11.57 5.73
CA TYR A 161 -24.77 -11.79 7.08
C TYR A 161 -25.23 -10.70 8.05
N CYS A 162 -25.00 -9.43 7.70
CA CYS A 162 -25.26 -8.29 8.58
C CYS A 162 -26.76 -8.01 8.77
N SER A 163 -27.64 -8.45 7.85
CA SER A 163 -29.10 -8.35 8.02
C SER A 163 -29.66 -9.18 9.18
N LYS A 164 -28.82 -9.99 9.85
CA LYS A 164 -29.18 -10.77 11.04
C LYS A 164 -29.06 -9.97 12.33
N PHE A 165 -28.44 -8.79 12.26
CA PHE A 165 -28.21 -7.89 13.39
C PHE A 165 -29.24 -6.76 13.37
N ASP A 166 -29.58 -6.22 14.54
CA ASP A 166 -30.59 -5.18 14.69
C ASP A 166 -29.99 -3.78 14.49
N LEU A 167 -29.47 -3.54 13.28
CA LEU A 167 -28.85 -2.28 12.89
C LEU A 167 -29.73 -1.48 11.93
N LYS A 168 -29.68 -0.15 12.08
CA LYS A 168 -30.30 0.76 11.12
C LYS A 168 -29.70 0.57 9.73
N ASN A 169 -30.54 0.65 8.70
CA ASN A 169 -30.13 0.47 7.31
C ASN A 169 -29.00 1.44 6.88
N GLU A 170 -28.99 2.65 7.44
CA GLU A 170 -27.93 3.65 7.21
C GLU A 170 -26.56 3.13 7.66
N ILE A 171 -26.47 2.49 8.83
CA ILE A 171 -25.22 1.90 9.37
C ILE A 171 -24.79 0.70 8.53
N LEU A 172 -25.75 -0.12 8.07
CA LEU A 172 -25.47 -1.27 7.21
C LEU A 172 -24.89 -0.85 5.85
N GLU A 173 -25.49 0.13 5.18
CA GLU A 173 -24.99 0.60 3.89
C GLU A 173 -23.67 1.37 4.02
N TRP A 174 -23.48 2.12 5.12
CA TRP A 174 -22.19 2.72 5.43
C TRP A 174 -21.09 1.66 5.67
N GLY A 175 -21.36 0.65 6.50
CA GLY A 175 -20.42 -0.45 6.72
C GLY A 175 -20.11 -1.23 5.44
N LEU A 176 -21.10 -1.43 4.56
CA LEU A 176 -20.87 -2.03 3.24
C LEU A 176 -19.94 -1.18 2.37
N LYS A 177 -20.07 0.15 2.39
CA LYS A 177 -19.19 1.05 1.64
C LYS A 177 -17.74 0.91 2.11
N ILE A 178 -17.51 0.90 3.43
CA ILE A 178 -16.17 0.70 3.98
C ILE A 178 -15.65 -0.69 3.63
N PHE A 179 -16.48 -1.73 3.73
CA PHE A 179 -16.11 -3.11 3.41
C PHE A 179 -15.67 -3.28 1.96
N LYS A 180 -16.42 -2.76 0.99
CA LYS A 180 -16.08 -2.85 -0.44
C LYS A 180 -14.76 -2.17 -0.79
N ASN A 181 -14.40 -1.13 -0.05
CA ASN A 181 -13.23 -0.30 -0.32
C ASN A 181 -12.07 -0.57 0.66
N ASN A 182 -12.14 -1.65 1.45
CA ASN A 182 -11.20 -1.95 2.53
C ASN A 182 -9.73 -2.08 2.06
N ASN A 183 -9.51 -2.52 0.82
CA ASN A 183 -8.20 -2.68 0.21
C ASN A 183 -7.90 -1.58 -0.83
N ALA A 184 -8.82 -0.63 -1.06
CA ALA A 184 -8.68 0.37 -2.13
C ALA A 184 -7.40 1.19 -1.99
N LEU A 185 -7.10 1.71 -0.80
CA LEU A 185 -5.88 2.50 -0.58
C LEU A 185 -4.61 1.63 -0.68
N LYS A 186 -4.63 0.40 -0.17
CA LYS A 186 -3.51 -0.55 -0.34
C LYS A 186 -3.24 -0.80 -1.82
N ASP A 187 -4.27 -1.12 -2.58
CA ASP A 187 -4.16 -1.41 -4.00
C ASP A 187 -3.65 -0.20 -4.79
N LEU A 188 -4.12 1.00 -4.48
CA LEU A 188 -3.63 2.23 -5.12
C LEU A 188 -2.16 2.50 -4.77
N VAL A 189 -1.79 2.38 -3.49
CA VAL A 189 -0.42 2.52 -3.06
C VAL A 189 0.45 1.52 -3.80
N GLU A 190 0.06 0.24 -3.86
CA GLU A 190 0.82 -0.87 -4.45
C GLU A 190 0.89 -0.86 -5.98
N LYS A 191 -0.21 -0.54 -6.66
CA LYS A 191 -0.44 -0.88 -8.08
C LYS A 191 -0.70 0.32 -8.99
N GLU A 192 -0.70 1.54 -8.47
CA GLU A 192 -0.98 2.74 -9.26
C GLU A 192 0.00 3.89 -9.01
N ASP A 193 0.03 4.86 -9.93
CA ASP A 193 0.62 6.18 -9.67
C ASP A 193 -0.39 7.04 -8.89
N ILE A 194 -0.08 7.28 -7.62
CA ILE A 194 -0.93 8.08 -6.72
C ILE A 194 -1.01 9.57 -7.10
N TYR A 195 -0.29 10.00 -8.14
CA TYR A 195 -0.38 11.34 -8.72
C TYR A 195 -1.26 11.40 -9.97
N ASN A 196 -1.73 10.25 -10.48
CA ASN A 196 -2.61 10.22 -11.63
C ASN A 196 -4.00 10.81 -11.27
N PRO A 197 -4.47 11.86 -11.97
CA PRO A 197 -5.76 12.50 -11.69
C PRO A 197 -6.96 11.56 -11.77
N ILE A 198 -6.98 10.64 -12.74
CA ILE A 198 -8.08 9.69 -12.96
C ILE A 198 -8.15 8.69 -11.81
N VAL A 199 -6.98 8.19 -11.37
CA VAL A 199 -6.87 7.26 -10.25
C VAL A 199 -7.38 7.91 -8.96
N VAL A 200 -6.92 9.12 -8.66
CA VAL A 200 -7.31 9.84 -7.44
C VAL A 200 -8.78 10.29 -7.51
N SER A 201 -9.26 10.77 -8.66
CA SER A 201 -10.67 11.15 -8.85
C SER A 201 -11.61 9.94 -8.67
N SER A 202 -11.22 8.76 -9.17
CA SER A 202 -11.98 7.53 -8.96
C SER A 202 -12.10 7.18 -7.47
N LEU A 203 -11.01 7.34 -6.70
CA LEU A 203 -11.04 7.15 -5.24
C LEU A 203 -11.98 8.15 -4.57
N VAL A 204 -11.81 9.46 -4.84
CA VAL A 204 -12.63 10.54 -4.28
C VAL A 204 -14.13 10.28 -4.56
N SER A 205 -14.45 9.95 -5.80
CA SER A 205 -15.82 9.64 -6.25
C SER A 205 -16.40 8.42 -5.52
N LYS A 206 -15.61 7.36 -5.31
CA LYS A 206 -16.05 6.15 -4.59
C LYS A 206 -16.34 6.39 -3.12
N LEU A 207 -15.61 7.30 -2.48
CA LEU A 207 -15.69 7.53 -1.03
C LEU A 207 -16.70 8.63 -0.65
N GLU A 208 -17.01 9.52 -1.59
CA GLU A 208 -18.03 10.59 -1.52
C GLU A 208 -17.75 11.70 -0.51
N ASN A 209 -17.06 11.44 0.60
CA ASN A 209 -16.71 12.45 1.59
C ASN A 209 -15.35 12.19 2.26
N LEU A 210 -14.85 13.24 2.90
CA LEU A 210 -13.56 13.25 3.58
C LEU A 210 -13.49 12.29 4.77
N GLU A 211 -14.58 12.17 5.54
CA GLU A 211 -14.63 11.29 6.72
C GLU A 211 -14.41 9.82 6.33
N ASN A 212 -15.00 9.36 5.23
CA ASN A 212 -14.80 8.00 4.71
C ASN A 212 -13.35 7.79 4.23
N LEU A 213 -12.74 8.80 3.60
CA LEU A 213 -11.33 8.75 3.20
C LEU A 213 -10.41 8.64 4.41
N GLU A 214 -10.61 9.47 5.42
CA GLU A 214 -9.79 9.46 6.64
C GLU A 214 -9.96 8.14 7.41
N LEU A 215 -11.18 7.62 7.50
CA LEU A 215 -11.43 6.33 8.14
C LEU A 215 -10.76 5.17 7.39
N LEU A 216 -10.91 5.09 6.07
CA LEU A 216 -10.25 4.04 5.28
C LEU A 216 -8.73 4.16 5.34
N TYR A 217 -8.20 5.38 5.35
CA TYR A 217 -6.78 5.62 5.57
C TYR A 217 -6.34 5.06 6.92
N THR A 218 -7.07 5.36 8.00
CA THR A 218 -6.75 4.83 9.34
C THR A 218 -6.81 3.31 9.40
N LEU A 219 -7.84 2.68 8.82
CA LEU A 219 -7.93 1.22 8.77
C LEU A 219 -6.79 0.60 7.95
N THR A 220 -6.45 1.19 6.81
CA THR A 220 -5.34 0.74 5.95
C THR A 220 -4.00 0.88 6.68
N TRP A 221 -3.79 2.00 7.38
CA TRP A 221 -2.58 2.28 8.15
C TRP A 221 -2.42 1.29 9.31
N LEU A 222 -3.49 1.03 10.08
CA LEU A 222 -3.48 0.06 11.16
C LEU A 222 -3.16 -1.34 10.65
N LYS A 223 -3.79 -1.77 9.55
CA LYS A 223 -3.51 -3.07 8.92
C LYS A 223 -2.05 -3.16 8.48
N ALA A 224 -1.55 -2.16 7.75
CA ALA A 224 -0.16 -2.13 7.28
C ALA A 224 0.85 -2.17 8.44
N LYS A 225 0.56 -1.48 9.54
CA LYS A 225 1.39 -1.47 10.75
C LYS A 225 1.51 -2.85 11.37
N VAL A 226 0.39 -3.55 11.60
CA VAL A 226 0.44 -4.87 12.24
C VAL A 226 1.09 -5.92 11.33
N LEU A 227 0.97 -5.74 10.01
CA LEU A 227 1.62 -6.58 9.02
C LEU A 227 3.08 -6.19 8.72
N ASN A 228 3.62 -5.18 9.44
CA ASN A 228 5.00 -4.71 9.33
C ASN A 228 5.41 -4.25 7.92
N TYR A 229 4.55 -3.45 7.29
CA TYR A 229 4.88 -2.84 5.99
C TYR A 229 6.05 -1.86 6.16
N ASN A 230 6.81 -1.64 5.08
CA ASN A 230 7.99 -0.78 5.11
C ASN A 230 7.64 0.71 5.16
N ALA A 231 8.63 1.54 5.52
CA ALA A 231 8.44 2.99 5.62
C ALA A 231 8.07 3.65 4.28
N PHE A 232 8.49 3.07 3.14
CA PHE A 232 8.08 3.53 1.82
C PHE A 232 6.57 3.46 1.63
N TYR A 233 5.94 2.35 2.02
CA TYR A 233 4.49 2.19 1.92
C TYR A 233 3.74 3.28 2.68
N PHE A 234 4.11 3.54 3.94
CA PHE A 234 3.48 4.58 4.75
C PHE A 234 3.61 5.96 4.12
N ARG A 235 4.82 6.32 3.64
CA ARG A 235 5.04 7.61 2.98
C ARG A 235 4.19 7.77 1.71
N VAL A 236 4.01 6.72 0.92
CA VAL A 236 3.14 6.75 -0.26
C VAL A 236 1.67 6.80 0.15
N LEU A 237 1.27 6.10 1.21
CA LEU A 237 -0.10 6.15 1.75
C LEU A 237 -0.47 7.56 2.25
N ASP A 238 0.41 8.21 3.01
CA ASP A 238 0.24 9.59 3.48
C ASP A 238 0.10 10.55 2.29
N LYS A 239 0.94 10.36 1.26
CA LYS A 239 0.89 11.18 0.06
C LYS A 239 -0.39 10.96 -0.76
N LEU A 240 -0.90 9.72 -0.81
CA LEU A 240 -2.19 9.42 -1.43
C LEU A 240 -3.33 10.12 -0.68
N LEU A 241 -3.32 10.10 0.66
CA LEU A 241 -4.28 10.83 1.48
C LEU A 241 -4.25 12.34 1.16
N GLU A 242 -3.07 12.96 1.15
CA GLU A 242 -2.92 14.38 0.80
C GLU A 242 -3.46 14.70 -0.60
N ASN A 243 -3.14 13.86 -1.59
CA ASN A 243 -3.61 14.05 -2.95
C ASN A 243 -5.13 13.92 -3.05
N ALA A 244 -5.72 12.93 -2.37
CA ALA A 244 -7.16 12.73 -2.35
C ALA A 244 -7.90 13.84 -1.60
N LYS A 245 -7.33 14.38 -0.51
CA LYS A 245 -7.87 15.56 0.20
C LYS A 245 -7.98 16.76 -0.73
N GLN A 246 -6.95 17.03 -1.55
CA GLN A 246 -7.00 18.11 -2.55
C GLN A 246 -8.16 17.92 -3.53
N GLY A 247 -8.45 16.68 -3.94
CA GLY A 247 -9.58 16.38 -4.83
C GLY A 247 -10.95 16.61 -4.20
N PHE A 248 -11.08 16.47 -2.88
CA PHE A 248 -12.30 16.84 -2.15
C PHE A 248 -12.47 18.36 -1.99
N GLU A 249 -11.37 19.12 -1.98
CA GLU A 249 -11.41 20.59 -1.93
C GLU A 249 -11.77 21.20 -3.27
N ASP A 250 -11.09 20.78 -4.34
CA ASP A 250 -11.31 21.24 -5.72
C ASP A 250 -10.79 20.18 -6.70
N GLU A 251 -11.70 19.62 -7.50
CA GLU A 251 -11.37 18.58 -8.48
C GLU A 251 -10.32 19.05 -9.50
N ASN A 252 -10.26 20.35 -9.81
CA ASN A 252 -9.24 20.89 -10.71
C ASN A 252 -7.82 20.76 -10.14
N LEU A 253 -7.68 20.71 -8.80
CA LEU A 253 -6.39 20.47 -8.14
C LEU A 253 -5.90 19.03 -8.27
N LEU A 254 -6.67 18.14 -8.90
CA LEU A 254 -6.16 16.85 -9.33
C LEU A 254 -5.36 16.95 -10.63
N GLU A 255 -5.66 17.92 -11.50
CA GLU A 255 -4.93 18.09 -12.76
C GLU A 255 -3.48 18.52 -12.52
N GLU A 256 -2.53 17.81 -13.13
CA GLU A 256 -1.11 18.08 -12.96
C GLU A 256 -0.68 19.50 -13.36
N SER A 257 -1.23 20.03 -14.45
CA SER A 257 -0.97 21.40 -14.90
C SER A 257 -1.39 22.43 -13.84
N ALA A 258 -2.59 22.25 -13.26
CA ALA A 258 -3.09 23.14 -12.21
C ALA A 258 -2.24 23.03 -10.94
N ARG A 259 -1.88 21.80 -10.54
CA ARG A 259 -1.00 21.53 -9.38
C ARG A 259 0.37 22.17 -9.55
N ARG A 260 0.96 22.03 -10.74
CA ARG A 260 2.24 22.67 -11.09
C ARG A 260 2.15 24.18 -10.96
N VAL A 261 1.17 24.80 -11.62
CA VAL A 261 1.02 26.27 -11.61
C VAL A 261 0.86 26.79 -10.17
N LYS A 262 -0.02 26.16 -9.38
CA LYS A 262 -0.21 26.54 -7.96
C LYS A 262 1.12 26.46 -7.20
N LYS A 263 1.86 25.36 -7.35
CA LYS A 263 3.10 25.11 -6.63
C LYS A 263 4.24 26.03 -7.07
N GLU A 264 4.35 26.33 -8.36
CA GLU A 264 5.32 27.30 -8.88
C GLU A 264 5.06 28.71 -8.38
N LEU A 265 3.80 29.15 -8.36
CA LEU A 265 3.43 30.47 -7.85
C LEU A 265 3.78 30.61 -6.38
N THR A 266 3.59 29.56 -5.58
CA THR A 266 4.01 29.54 -4.18
C THR A 266 5.53 29.51 -4.04
N LEU A 267 6.23 28.67 -4.82
CA LEU A 267 7.69 28.58 -4.82
C LEU A 267 8.34 29.93 -5.16
N LYS A 268 7.85 30.65 -6.18
CA LYS A 268 8.37 31.97 -6.57
C LYS A 268 8.32 33.03 -5.47
N ARG A 269 7.42 32.86 -4.50
CA ARG A 269 7.27 33.75 -3.34
C ARG A 269 8.04 33.29 -2.12
N SER A 270 8.60 32.09 -2.15
CA SER A 270 9.34 31.51 -1.04
C SER A 270 10.71 32.18 -0.90
N LYS A 271 11.17 32.29 0.35
CA LYS A 271 12.50 32.84 0.66
C LYS A 271 13.61 32.04 -0.02
N ILE A 272 13.53 30.72 0.01
CA ILE A 272 14.55 29.83 -0.57
C ILE A 272 14.72 30.00 -2.08
N PHE A 273 13.65 30.36 -2.81
CA PHE A 273 13.72 30.67 -4.23
C PHE A 273 14.30 32.07 -4.47
N LEU A 274 13.82 33.08 -3.74
CA LEU A 274 14.23 34.47 -3.91
C LEU A 274 15.69 34.73 -3.54
N GLU A 275 16.28 33.90 -2.68
CA GLU A 275 17.70 33.96 -2.32
C GLU A 275 18.63 33.40 -3.39
N GLN A 276 18.12 32.74 -4.44
CA GLN A 276 18.93 32.23 -5.54
C GLN A 276 19.25 33.33 -6.57
N ASP A 277 20.30 33.12 -7.36
CA ASP A 277 20.63 34.02 -8.47
C ASP A 277 19.61 33.92 -9.62
N GLU A 278 19.47 35.00 -10.40
CA GLU A 278 18.47 35.11 -11.47
C GLU A 278 18.53 33.97 -12.49
N ILE A 279 19.74 33.48 -12.82
CA ILE A 279 19.92 32.38 -13.78
C ILE A 279 19.36 31.08 -13.20
N LEU A 280 19.58 30.80 -11.91
CA LEU A 280 19.02 29.60 -11.28
C LEU A 280 17.50 29.71 -11.11
N GLN A 281 16.99 30.89 -10.78
CA GLN A 281 15.54 31.13 -10.71
C GLN A 281 14.86 30.86 -12.07
N ASP A 282 15.43 31.37 -13.17
CA ASP A 282 14.95 31.15 -14.53
C ASP A 282 14.95 29.66 -14.88
N LYS A 283 16.06 28.96 -14.63
CA LYS A 283 16.21 27.52 -14.85
C LYS A 283 15.16 26.69 -14.11
N ILE A 284 14.87 27.02 -12.84
CA ILE A 284 13.84 26.33 -12.05
C ILE A 284 12.46 26.46 -12.70
N ILE A 285 12.10 27.64 -13.20
CA ILE A 285 10.81 27.90 -13.86
C ILE A 285 10.71 27.13 -15.18
N HIS A 286 11.84 26.93 -15.86
CA HIS A 286 11.93 26.24 -17.14
C HIS A 286 12.10 24.71 -17.03
N ILE A 287 11.98 24.11 -15.84
CA ILE A 287 12.01 22.65 -15.68
C ILE A 287 10.88 22.01 -16.50
N LYS A 288 11.22 21.10 -17.41
CA LYS A 288 10.24 20.48 -18.33
C LYS A 288 9.24 19.58 -17.60
N SER A 289 9.68 18.84 -16.59
CA SER A 289 8.83 17.87 -15.88
C SER A 289 7.83 18.49 -14.89
N ASN A 290 6.53 18.31 -15.13
CA ASN A 290 5.48 18.69 -14.17
C ASN A 290 5.59 17.90 -12.86
N LEU A 291 5.79 16.59 -12.97
CA LEU A 291 5.88 15.71 -11.81
C LEU A 291 7.07 16.05 -10.91
N PHE A 292 8.18 16.55 -11.46
CA PHE A 292 9.30 17.03 -10.64
C PHE A 292 8.85 18.12 -9.67
N ILE A 293 8.17 19.15 -10.20
CA ILE A 293 7.66 20.26 -9.39
C ILE A 293 6.62 19.73 -8.38
N ILE A 294 5.69 18.88 -8.82
CA ILE A 294 4.60 18.38 -7.96
C ILE A 294 5.14 17.48 -6.83
N LYS A 295 6.11 16.60 -7.10
CA LYS A 295 6.58 15.56 -6.17
C LYS A 295 7.61 16.05 -5.15
N ASN A 296 8.46 17.03 -5.50
CA ASN A 296 9.58 17.45 -4.65
C ASN A 296 9.23 18.67 -3.77
N THR A 297 9.83 18.79 -2.58
CA THR A 297 9.67 19.97 -1.72
C THR A 297 10.28 21.22 -2.35
N PHE A 298 10.04 22.41 -1.79
CA PHE A 298 10.67 23.63 -2.31
C PHE A 298 12.19 23.59 -2.14
N GLU A 299 12.63 23.04 -1.01
CA GLU A 299 14.02 22.80 -0.66
C GLU A 299 14.68 21.85 -1.67
N ASP A 300 14.04 20.71 -1.95
CA ASP A 300 14.54 19.74 -2.93
C ASP A 300 14.61 20.34 -4.34
N ILE A 301 13.56 21.05 -4.77
CA ILE A 301 13.51 21.68 -6.10
C ILE A 301 14.72 22.61 -6.28
N VAL A 302 14.97 23.49 -5.32
CA VAL A 302 16.09 24.45 -5.38
C VAL A 302 17.43 23.72 -5.27
N MET A 303 17.59 22.79 -4.34
CA MET A 303 18.82 22.02 -4.14
C MET A 303 19.20 21.24 -5.40
N ILE A 304 18.28 20.45 -5.95
CA ILE A 304 18.52 19.60 -7.12
C ILE A 304 18.84 20.48 -8.33
N SER A 305 18.11 21.58 -8.51
CA SER A 305 18.36 22.53 -9.60
C SER A 305 19.74 23.17 -9.47
N LYS A 306 20.16 23.52 -8.26
CA LYS A 306 21.51 24.05 -8.01
C LYS A 306 22.57 23.00 -8.38
N LEU A 307 22.41 21.76 -7.93
CA LEU A 307 23.31 20.67 -8.28
C LEU A 307 23.38 20.44 -9.79
N ALA A 308 22.25 20.52 -10.49
CA ALA A 308 22.18 20.37 -11.94
C ALA A 308 22.81 21.54 -12.70
N LYS A 309 22.70 22.76 -12.18
CA LYS A 309 23.39 23.93 -12.74
C LYS A 309 24.91 23.80 -12.60
N GLU A 310 25.38 23.31 -11.45
CA GLU A 310 26.82 23.26 -11.12
C GLU A 310 27.55 22.02 -11.65
N ASN A 311 26.83 20.94 -11.98
CA ASN A 311 27.44 19.65 -12.31
C ASN A 311 26.74 19.01 -13.51
N ASP A 312 27.50 18.39 -14.42
CA ASP A 312 26.94 17.59 -15.51
C ASP A 312 26.55 16.19 -15.06
N PHE A 313 27.29 15.65 -14.09
CA PHE A 313 26.98 14.40 -13.44
C PHE A 313 27.31 14.48 -11.95
N LYS A 314 26.36 14.10 -11.10
CA LYS A 314 26.55 14.00 -9.66
C LYS A 314 25.55 13.03 -9.06
N PHE A 315 26.00 12.18 -8.14
CA PHE A 315 25.12 11.33 -7.35
C PHE A 315 25.34 11.53 -5.85
N TRP A 316 24.33 11.21 -5.06
CA TRP A 316 24.39 11.20 -3.62
C TRP A 316 23.37 10.21 -3.04
N PHE A 317 23.62 9.75 -1.83
CA PHE A 317 22.67 8.93 -1.09
C PHE A 317 22.02 9.75 0.03
N SER A 318 20.72 9.58 0.19
CA SER A 318 19.96 9.98 1.38
C SER A 318 19.38 8.74 2.06
N SER A 319 19.17 8.82 3.38
CA SER A 319 18.77 7.67 4.20
C SER A 319 17.91 8.14 5.39
N GLU A 320 16.88 8.95 5.12
CA GLU A 320 15.97 9.40 6.18
C GLU A 320 15.10 8.27 6.73
N THR A 321 14.64 7.37 5.85
CA THR A 321 13.86 6.18 6.25
C THR A 321 14.32 4.94 5.51
N ASN A 322 14.35 5.03 4.19
CA ASN A 322 14.87 4.03 3.27
C ASN A 322 16.08 4.58 2.53
N LEU A 323 16.97 3.71 2.05
CA LEU A 323 18.08 4.11 1.20
C LEU A 323 17.54 4.68 -0.12
N SER A 324 17.97 5.90 -0.44
CA SER A 324 17.66 6.57 -1.70
C SER A 324 18.95 7.00 -2.39
N LEU A 325 19.18 6.51 -3.61
CA LEU A 325 20.21 7.03 -4.51
C LEU A 325 19.59 8.11 -5.40
N GLN A 326 20.20 9.28 -5.41
CA GLN A 326 19.78 10.41 -6.22
C GLN A 326 20.89 10.79 -7.17
N ILE A 327 20.54 11.13 -8.41
CA ILE A 327 21.50 11.41 -9.47
C ILE A 327 21.01 12.58 -10.30
N VAL A 328 21.89 13.53 -10.59
CA VAL A 328 21.75 14.42 -11.75
C VAL A 328 22.73 13.96 -12.81
N ALA A 329 22.26 13.83 -14.05
CA ALA A 329 23.05 13.36 -15.17
C ALA A 329 22.60 14.00 -16.49
N PRO A 330 23.35 13.84 -17.58
CA PRO A 330 22.87 14.19 -18.92
C PRO A 330 21.65 13.34 -19.32
N LEU A 331 20.76 13.87 -20.16
CA LEU A 331 19.49 13.24 -20.57
C LEU A 331 19.65 11.80 -21.09
N HIS A 332 20.75 11.50 -21.77
CA HIS A 332 21.04 10.17 -22.33
C HIS A 332 21.95 9.30 -21.44
N PHE A 333 22.00 9.56 -20.14
CA PHE A 333 22.80 8.78 -19.21
C PHE A 333 22.36 7.31 -19.17
N ASN A 334 23.33 6.39 -19.22
CA ASN A 334 23.04 4.96 -19.19
C ASN A 334 22.79 4.44 -17.76
N ILE A 335 21.52 4.34 -17.43
CA ILE A 335 21.03 3.96 -16.10
C ILE A 335 21.34 2.49 -15.76
N ALA A 336 21.55 1.64 -16.76
CA ALA A 336 21.89 0.23 -16.54
C ALA A 336 23.19 0.06 -15.74
N ILE A 337 24.14 1.02 -15.83
CA ILE A 337 25.39 1.01 -15.06
C ILE A 337 25.09 1.07 -13.55
N ILE A 338 24.19 1.97 -13.15
CA ILE A 338 23.78 2.13 -11.75
C ILE A 338 23.03 0.89 -11.27
N LEU A 339 22.05 0.43 -12.04
CA LEU A 339 21.23 -0.72 -11.66
C LEU A 339 22.06 -2.00 -11.53
N SER A 340 23.04 -2.21 -12.42
CA SER A 340 23.95 -3.36 -12.34
C SER A 340 24.87 -3.31 -11.12
N SER A 341 25.32 -2.10 -10.75
CA SER A 341 26.18 -1.85 -9.59
C SER A 341 25.48 -2.12 -8.25
N LEU A 342 24.15 -1.97 -8.22
CA LEU A 342 23.33 -2.03 -7.01
C LEU A 342 22.39 -3.24 -6.99
N THR A 343 22.73 -4.30 -7.72
CA THR A 343 21.91 -5.53 -7.85
C THR A 343 21.62 -6.25 -6.54
N ASN A 344 22.45 -6.08 -5.51
CA ASN A 344 22.24 -6.68 -4.18
C ASN A 344 21.23 -5.90 -3.33
N LEU A 345 20.78 -4.73 -3.79
CA LEU A 345 19.77 -3.92 -3.10
C LEU A 345 18.39 -4.21 -3.69
N ASN A 346 17.36 -4.16 -2.85
CA ASN A 346 15.98 -4.38 -3.24
C ASN A 346 15.36 -3.06 -3.71
N LEU A 347 15.39 -2.81 -5.01
CA LEU A 347 14.81 -1.60 -5.62
C LEU A 347 13.27 -1.65 -5.54
N ILE A 348 12.65 -0.62 -4.98
CA ILE A 348 11.18 -0.50 -4.87
C ILE A 348 10.62 0.55 -5.82
N PHE A 349 11.35 1.65 -6.04
CA PHE A 349 10.80 2.77 -6.80
C PHE A 349 11.87 3.56 -7.53
N MET A 350 11.49 4.10 -8.69
CA MET A 350 12.31 4.97 -9.50
C MET A 350 11.52 6.18 -9.98
N ASN A 351 12.12 7.37 -9.91
CA ASN A 351 11.62 8.56 -10.59
C ASN A 351 12.64 9.05 -11.61
N PHE A 352 12.13 9.60 -12.71
CA PHE A 352 12.89 10.14 -13.82
C PHE A 352 12.27 11.49 -14.19
N PHE A 353 13.07 12.53 -14.10
CA PHE A 353 12.58 13.89 -14.31
C PHE A 353 13.51 14.65 -15.23
N GLU A 354 13.00 15.06 -16.39
CA GLU A 354 13.70 15.98 -17.26
C GLU A 354 13.73 17.38 -16.61
N LEU A 355 14.93 17.94 -16.53
CA LEU A 355 15.21 19.27 -16.01
C LEU A 355 15.43 20.26 -17.18
N PHE A 356 16.25 21.28 -16.94
CA PHE A 356 16.77 22.21 -17.94
C PHE A 356 18.13 21.71 -18.49
N ASP A 357 18.64 22.36 -19.53
CA ASP A 357 19.96 22.09 -20.16
C ASP A 357 20.21 20.63 -20.55
N ASP A 358 19.19 19.92 -21.03
CA ASP A 358 19.26 18.50 -21.38
C ASP A 358 19.84 17.63 -20.26
N LYS A 359 19.48 17.96 -19.01
CA LYS A 359 19.77 17.18 -17.81
C LYS A 359 18.54 16.45 -17.31
N ILE A 360 18.79 15.35 -16.62
CA ILE A 360 17.78 14.56 -15.90
C ILE A 360 18.15 14.45 -14.43
N TYR A 361 17.12 14.37 -13.61
CA TYR A 361 17.22 13.95 -12.23
C TYR A 361 16.56 12.58 -12.05
N LEU A 362 17.31 11.67 -11.44
CA LEU A 362 16.93 10.30 -11.19
C LEU A 362 16.93 10.05 -9.68
N ARG A 363 15.92 9.34 -9.19
CA ARG A 363 15.86 8.90 -7.80
C ARG A 363 15.47 7.43 -7.75
N PHE A 364 16.29 6.63 -7.08
CA PHE A 364 16.09 5.20 -6.85
C PHE A 364 15.88 4.98 -5.36
N GLU A 365 14.75 4.41 -4.97
CA GLU A 365 14.46 4.04 -3.59
C GLU A 365 14.55 2.53 -3.41
N TYR A 366 15.27 2.12 -2.37
CA TYR A 366 15.49 0.73 -2.01
C TYR A 366 14.83 0.42 -0.68
N ASP A 367 14.44 -0.84 -0.46
CA ASP A 367 13.88 -1.29 0.82
C ASP A 367 14.93 -1.34 1.95
N ASN A 368 16.20 -1.30 1.55
CA ASN A 368 17.31 -1.46 2.46
C ASN A 368 17.48 -0.25 3.38
N ILE A 369 17.73 -0.55 4.65
CA ILE A 369 18.29 0.40 5.63
C ILE A 369 19.77 0.05 5.75
N ILE A 370 20.65 1.01 5.53
CA ILE A 370 22.10 0.80 5.53
C ILE A 370 22.80 1.77 6.48
N SER A 371 23.96 1.37 7.01
CA SER A 371 24.81 2.24 7.83
C SER A 371 25.62 3.23 6.99
N ASP A 372 26.16 4.28 7.62
CA ASP A 372 27.05 5.23 6.95
C ASP A 372 28.31 4.57 6.36
N GLU A 373 28.86 3.55 7.02
CA GLU A 373 29.99 2.77 6.49
C GLU A 373 29.61 2.03 5.20
N GLN A 374 28.43 1.41 5.17
CA GLN A 374 27.93 0.74 3.97
C GLN A 374 27.67 1.74 2.84
N LYS A 375 27.15 2.93 3.18
CA LYS A 375 26.93 4.02 2.22
C LYS A 375 28.24 4.49 1.58
N LEU A 376 29.32 4.63 2.35
CA LEU A 376 30.65 4.96 1.81
C LEU A 376 31.16 3.89 0.83
N LYS A 377 31.03 2.60 1.19
CA LYS A 377 31.40 1.49 0.29
C LYS A 377 30.60 1.50 -1.02
N LEU A 378 29.30 1.84 -0.97
CA LEU A 378 28.48 1.98 -2.18
C LEU A 378 28.93 3.17 -3.04
N CYS A 379 29.32 4.30 -2.45
CA CYS A 379 29.87 5.43 -3.18
C CYS A 379 31.17 5.05 -3.91
N GLU A 380 32.09 4.37 -3.24
CA GLU A 380 33.34 3.88 -3.85
C GLU A 380 33.06 2.92 -5.01
N LEU A 381 32.13 1.98 -4.80
CA LEU A 381 31.71 1.02 -5.83
C LEU A 381 31.13 1.74 -7.06
N LEU A 382 30.22 2.69 -6.88
CA LEU A 382 29.63 3.46 -7.98
C LEU A 382 30.69 4.27 -8.74
N ASN A 383 31.58 4.96 -8.04
CA ASN A 383 32.66 5.72 -8.68
C ASN A 383 33.60 4.82 -9.51
N SER A 384 33.91 3.62 -9.01
CA SER A 384 34.75 2.65 -9.73
C SER A 384 34.07 2.10 -11.00
N ASN A 385 32.76 1.85 -10.96
CA ASN A 385 32.02 1.32 -12.11
C ASN A 385 31.73 2.41 -13.15
N LEU A 386 31.52 3.65 -12.74
CA LEU A 386 31.30 4.77 -13.67
C LEU A 386 32.56 5.12 -14.48
N SER A 387 33.75 4.78 -13.98
CA SER A 387 35.04 5.06 -14.63
C SER A 387 35.50 3.98 -15.62
N GLY A 388 34.85 2.83 -15.67
CA GLY A 388 35.16 1.81 -16.67
C GLY A 388 33.99 0.87 -16.90
N PHE A 389 33.33 0.96 -18.07
CA PHE A 389 32.31 -0.02 -18.43
C PHE A 389 32.32 -0.39 -19.92
N ASN A 390 32.46 -1.69 -20.17
CA ASN A 390 31.99 -2.36 -21.37
C ASN A 390 30.69 -3.09 -20.98
N LEU A 391 29.57 -2.71 -21.60
CA LEU A 391 28.30 -3.40 -21.38
C LEU A 391 28.44 -4.85 -21.83
N LYS A 392 28.38 -5.79 -20.89
CA LYS A 392 28.18 -7.21 -21.23
C LYS A 392 26.84 -7.34 -21.97
N LYS A 393 26.80 -8.19 -22.98
CA LYS A 393 25.60 -8.46 -23.79
C LYS A 393 24.45 -8.87 -22.85
N ILE A 394 23.41 -8.04 -22.78
CA ILE A 394 22.25 -8.28 -21.90
C ILE A 394 21.45 -9.44 -22.50
N LYS A 395 21.22 -10.50 -21.71
CA LYS A 395 20.39 -11.62 -22.13
C LYS A 395 18.92 -11.17 -22.16
N LYS A 396 18.21 -11.43 -23.26
CA LYS A 396 16.77 -11.18 -23.36
C LYS A 396 16.03 -12.06 -22.32
N PRO A 397 15.24 -11.46 -21.41
CA PRO A 397 14.44 -12.19 -20.44
C PRO A 397 13.25 -12.87 -21.11
N VAL A 398 12.68 -13.89 -20.46
CA VAL A 398 11.46 -14.54 -20.94
C VAL A 398 10.24 -13.78 -20.42
N ILE A 399 9.49 -13.14 -21.31
CA ILE A 399 8.26 -12.40 -20.98
C ILE A 399 7.16 -12.86 -21.93
N LYS A 400 6.03 -13.31 -21.37
CA LYS A 400 4.86 -13.73 -22.15
C LYS A 400 3.96 -12.54 -22.48
N LYS A 401 3.16 -12.68 -23.52
CA LYS A 401 2.22 -11.63 -23.96
C LYS A 401 1.20 -11.23 -22.88
N ASP A 402 0.63 -12.20 -22.16
CA ASP A 402 -0.36 -11.99 -21.10
C ASP A 402 0.23 -11.36 -19.82
N GLU A 403 1.56 -11.38 -19.69
CA GLU A 403 2.30 -10.75 -18.60
C GLU A 403 2.53 -9.25 -18.81
N LEU A 404 2.22 -8.72 -20.01
CA LEU A 404 2.38 -7.32 -20.38
C LEU A 404 1.02 -6.66 -20.62
N LYS A 405 0.83 -5.47 -20.04
CA LYS A 405 -0.37 -4.64 -20.26
C LYS A 405 0.06 -3.21 -20.51
N LEU A 406 -0.10 -2.74 -21.75
CA LEU A 406 0.12 -1.35 -22.11
C LEU A 406 -1.23 -0.62 -22.18
N ASP A 407 -1.34 0.47 -21.45
CA ASP A 407 -2.48 1.36 -21.42
C ASP A 407 -2.05 2.76 -21.87
N LEU A 408 -2.28 3.06 -23.14
CA LEU A 408 -2.06 4.38 -23.71
C LEU A 408 -3.11 5.41 -23.25
N ASN A 409 -4.19 5.01 -22.57
CA ASN A 409 -5.22 5.93 -22.08
C ASN A 409 -5.14 6.16 -20.57
N TYR A 410 -4.00 5.82 -19.96
CA TYR A 410 -3.80 5.92 -18.52
C TYR A 410 -4.03 7.32 -17.94
N SER A 411 -3.54 8.37 -18.62
CA SER A 411 -3.92 9.76 -18.36
C SER A 411 -3.81 10.60 -19.64
N LYS A 412 -4.12 11.89 -19.56
CA LYS A 412 -3.92 12.82 -20.69
C LYS A 412 -2.46 12.93 -21.11
N MET A 413 -1.53 12.84 -20.16
CA MET A 413 -0.10 13.09 -20.37
C MET A 413 0.76 11.82 -20.30
N TYR A 414 0.25 10.74 -19.72
CA TYR A 414 1.03 9.52 -19.50
C TYR A 414 0.34 8.26 -19.99
N ALA A 415 1.16 7.28 -20.35
CA ALA A 415 0.78 5.90 -20.59
C ALA A 415 1.37 5.01 -19.49
N LYS A 416 0.74 3.85 -19.26
CA LYS A 416 1.16 2.87 -18.26
C LYS A 416 1.51 1.55 -18.91
N LEU A 417 2.68 1.01 -18.60
CA LEU A 417 3.07 -0.36 -18.92
C LEU A 417 3.14 -1.17 -17.62
N GLY A 418 2.23 -2.13 -17.45
CA GLY A 418 2.29 -3.15 -16.42
C GLY A 418 3.04 -4.38 -16.90
N LEU A 419 3.93 -4.90 -16.07
CA LEU A 419 4.66 -6.15 -16.28
C LEU A 419 4.49 -7.04 -15.05
N ASN A 420 3.88 -8.20 -15.20
CA ASN A 420 3.81 -9.22 -14.15
C ASN A 420 4.48 -10.49 -14.66
N THR A 421 5.78 -10.66 -14.43
CA THR A 421 6.56 -11.79 -14.94
C THR A 421 7.40 -12.44 -13.85
N LYS A 422 8.05 -13.55 -14.18
CA LYS A 422 9.07 -14.15 -13.31
C LYS A 422 10.25 -13.19 -13.16
N ASP A 423 10.68 -12.97 -11.92
CA ASP A 423 11.88 -12.19 -11.66
C ASP A 423 13.11 -12.93 -12.20
N GLN A 424 13.88 -12.22 -13.03
CA GLN A 424 14.95 -12.78 -13.85
C GLN A 424 16.15 -11.84 -13.83
N GLN A 425 17.34 -12.41 -13.70
CA GLN A 425 18.57 -11.63 -13.71
C GLN A 425 18.70 -10.85 -15.04
N GLY A 426 18.92 -9.54 -14.92
CA GLY A 426 19.08 -8.66 -16.08
C GLY A 426 17.76 -8.15 -16.68
N LEU A 427 16.60 -8.52 -16.12
CA LEU A 427 15.29 -8.03 -16.59
C LEU A 427 15.23 -6.51 -16.66
N MET A 428 15.52 -5.81 -15.56
CA MET A 428 15.44 -4.34 -15.54
C MET A 428 16.42 -3.68 -16.51
N ALA A 429 17.65 -4.21 -16.60
CA ALA A 429 18.65 -3.70 -17.54
C ALA A 429 18.19 -3.86 -19.00
N TYR A 430 17.57 -5.00 -19.34
CA TYR A 430 16.99 -5.23 -20.66
C TYR A 430 15.85 -4.25 -20.96
N LEU A 431 14.91 -4.07 -20.02
CA LEU A 431 13.79 -3.14 -20.15
C LEU A 431 14.29 -1.71 -20.40
N MET A 432 15.23 -1.22 -19.59
CA MET A 432 15.81 0.11 -19.75
C MET A 432 16.52 0.27 -21.10
N ASN A 433 17.22 -0.76 -21.58
CA ASN A 433 17.86 -0.73 -22.90
C ASN A 433 16.81 -0.60 -24.03
N VAL A 434 15.73 -1.38 -23.98
CA VAL A 434 14.63 -1.27 -24.96
C VAL A 434 13.97 0.10 -24.91
N PHE A 435 13.70 0.65 -23.72
CA PHE A 435 13.09 1.97 -23.60
C PHE A 435 13.99 3.07 -24.18
N ASN A 436 15.31 2.97 -23.97
CA ASN A 436 16.28 3.89 -24.52
C ASN A 436 16.42 3.75 -26.05
N GLU A 437 16.45 2.53 -26.60
CA GLU A 437 16.48 2.27 -28.05
C GLU A 437 15.25 2.83 -28.79
N LEU A 438 14.11 2.89 -28.10
CA LEU A 438 12.87 3.48 -28.62
C LEU A 438 12.71 4.96 -28.24
N GLU A 439 13.70 5.53 -27.54
CA GLU A 439 13.72 6.92 -27.08
C GLU A 439 12.44 7.30 -26.32
N LEU A 440 11.95 6.38 -25.48
CA LEU A 440 10.78 6.58 -24.63
C LEU A 440 11.15 7.42 -23.41
N VAL A 441 10.28 8.36 -23.06
CA VAL A 441 10.46 9.22 -21.88
C VAL A 441 9.79 8.54 -20.68
N LEU A 442 10.57 7.74 -19.94
CA LEU A 442 10.14 7.17 -18.67
C LEU A 442 10.07 8.28 -17.62
N CYS A 443 8.98 8.35 -16.85
CA CYS A 443 8.78 9.34 -15.78
C CYS A 443 8.84 8.72 -14.39
N ALA A 444 8.30 7.52 -14.23
CA ALA A 444 8.34 6.79 -12.98
C ALA A 444 8.30 5.29 -13.24
N ALA A 445 8.89 4.52 -12.34
CA ALA A 445 8.71 3.09 -12.31
C ALA A 445 8.52 2.60 -10.87
N LYS A 446 7.50 1.78 -10.66
CA LYS A 446 7.29 1.09 -9.41
C LYS A 446 7.67 -0.38 -9.55
N ILE A 447 8.54 -0.83 -8.67
CA ILE A 447 9.13 -2.16 -8.69
C ILE A 447 8.65 -2.92 -7.46
N GLN A 448 8.01 -4.05 -7.68
CA GLN A 448 7.57 -4.91 -6.59
C GLN A 448 7.97 -6.34 -6.91
N THR A 449 8.89 -6.88 -6.11
CA THR A 449 9.26 -8.29 -6.21
C THR A 449 8.65 -9.04 -5.04
N ILE A 450 7.80 -10.02 -5.35
CA ILE A 450 7.16 -10.89 -4.37
C ILE A 450 7.57 -12.32 -4.73
N ARG A 451 8.30 -12.95 -3.81
CA ARG A 451 8.88 -14.30 -3.97
C ARG A 451 9.79 -14.38 -5.21
N GLN A 452 9.26 -14.88 -6.33
CA GLN A 452 10.00 -15.07 -7.59
C GLN A 452 9.29 -14.39 -8.78
N ARG A 453 8.30 -13.53 -8.51
CA ARG A 453 7.62 -12.73 -9.52
C ARG A 453 7.83 -11.26 -9.25
N THR A 454 7.89 -10.51 -10.33
CA THR A 454 7.99 -9.06 -10.29
C THR A 454 6.74 -8.47 -10.91
N ARG A 455 6.14 -7.49 -10.22
CA ARG A 455 4.97 -6.73 -10.64
C ARG A 455 5.42 -5.28 -10.80
N ASN A 456 5.90 -4.96 -12.00
CA ASN A 456 6.46 -3.66 -12.31
C ASN A 456 5.46 -2.80 -13.05
N ILE A 457 5.48 -1.51 -12.75
CA ILE A 457 4.68 -0.50 -13.44
C ILE A 457 5.63 0.56 -13.94
N PHE A 458 5.55 0.88 -15.22
CA PHE A 458 6.32 1.94 -15.85
C PHE A 458 5.36 2.99 -16.39
N ILE A 459 5.61 4.25 -16.03
CA ILE A 459 4.81 5.39 -16.46
C ILE A 459 5.64 6.20 -17.45
N PHE A 460 5.13 6.34 -18.67
CA PHE A 460 5.80 7.05 -19.76
C PHE A 460 5.06 8.34 -20.11
N GLN A 461 5.80 9.40 -20.41
CA GLN A 461 5.21 10.58 -21.04
C GLN A 461 4.75 10.25 -22.46
N LYS A 462 3.52 10.65 -22.78
CA LYS A 462 3.00 10.56 -24.14
C LYS A 462 3.75 11.49 -25.06
N ASN A 463 4.23 10.93 -26.16
CA ASN A 463 4.83 11.66 -27.27
C ASN A 463 4.63 10.84 -28.55
N GLU A 464 4.91 11.45 -29.70
CA GLU A 464 4.78 10.79 -30.99
C GLU A 464 5.58 9.48 -31.04
N LYS A 465 6.76 9.41 -30.41
CA LYS A 465 7.62 8.22 -30.41
C LYS A 465 6.93 7.02 -29.76
N LEU A 466 6.27 7.22 -28.62
CA LEU A 466 5.54 6.16 -27.92
C LEU A 466 4.35 5.66 -28.75
N GLU A 467 3.58 6.57 -29.33
CA GLU A 467 2.41 6.25 -30.16
C GLU A 467 2.81 5.44 -31.41
N HIS A 468 3.90 5.82 -32.08
CA HIS A 468 4.39 5.10 -33.26
C HIS A 468 5.14 3.80 -32.93
N SER A 469 5.66 3.67 -31.70
CA SER A 469 6.46 2.52 -31.28
C SER A 469 5.70 1.48 -30.48
N GLU A 470 4.40 1.64 -30.23
CA GLU A 470 3.58 0.73 -29.41
C GLU A 470 3.82 -0.75 -29.76
N GLN A 471 3.59 -1.11 -31.02
CA GLN A 471 3.66 -2.50 -31.45
C GLN A 471 5.10 -3.01 -31.45
N LYS A 472 6.07 -2.13 -31.75
CA LYS A 472 7.50 -2.45 -31.70
C LYS A 472 7.97 -2.69 -30.26
N LEU A 473 7.53 -1.87 -29.30
CA LEU A 473 7.80 -2.01 -27.88
C LEU A 473 7.31 -3.36 -27.39
N VAL A 474 6.04 -3.68 -27.62
CA VAL A 474 5.45 -4.96 -27.20
C VAL A 474 6.21 -6.14 -27.80
N ASN A 475 6.55 -6.09 -29.09
CA ASN A 475 7.30 -7.16 -29.76
C ASN A 475 8.75 -7.31 -29.26
N LEU A 476 9.43 -6.21 -28.91
CA LEU A 476 10.78 -6.26 -28.37
C LEU A 476 10.81 -6.85 -26.96
N LEU A 477 9.77 -6.59 -26.15
CA LEU A 477 9.66 -7.11 -24.80
C LEU A 477 9.25 -8.58 -24.77
N ILE A 478 8.29 -8.99 -25.60
CA ILE A 478 7.81 -10.37 -25.65
C ILE A 478 8.90 -11.28 -26.23
N SER A 479 9.07 -12.45 -25.61
CA SER A 479 9.97 -13.51 -26.08
C SER A 479 9.27 -14.79 -26.51
N GLU A 480 7.99 -14.96 -26.14
CA GLU A 480 7.14 -16.13 -26.41
C GLU A 480 5.76 -15.73 -26.94
#